data_AF-A0A3D2M6R2-F1
#
_entry.id   AF-A0A3D2M6R2-F1
#
_cell.length_a   1.000
_cell.length_b   1.000
_cell.length_c   1.000
_cell.angle_alpha   90.00
_cell.angle_beta   90.00
_cell.angle_gamma   90.00
#
_symmetry.space_group_name_H-M   'P 1'
#
loop_
_entity.id
_entity.type
_entity.pdbx_description
1 polymer ?
#
loop_
_entity_poly.entity_id
_entity_poly.type
_entity_poly.pdbx_seq_one_letter_code
_entity_poly.pdbx_strand_id
1 'polypeptide(L)'
;SLGVEAREVREMESRLTGHDMAFDPSADADDDSAYQSPAHYLEDHRYDPARQLEDADWSDSSNSSLHEALDTLDERSRDILQQRWLSDNKATLHDLAAKYGVSAERIRQLEKNAMNKLKGSIQA
;
A
#
# COMPACT_ATOMS: atom_id res chain seq x y z
N SER A 1 29.90 35.22 -4.00
CA SER A 1 29.89 33.74 -3.98
C SER A 1 28.81 33.29 -4.93
N LEU A 2 29.09 32.34 -5.84
CA LEU A 2 28.01 31.68 -6.57
C LEU A 2 27.11 31.04 -5.50
N GLY A 3 25.84 31.43 -5.42
CA GLY A 3 24.93 31.11 -4.30
C GLY A 3 24.49 29.65 -4.26
N VAL A 4 25.45 28.72 -4.25
CA VAL A 4 25.27 27.26 -4.31
C VAL A 4 26.02 26.63 -3.14
N GLU A 5 25.43 25.61 -2.53
CA GLU A 5 26.01 24.94 -1.38
C GLU A 5 27.15 24.00 -1.79
N ALA A 6 28.16 23.84 -0.92
CA ALA A 6 29.31 22.98 -1.22
C ALA A 6 28.94 21.51 -1.50
N ARG A 7 27.80 21.03 -0.97
CA ARG A 7 27.27 19.69 -1.28
C ARG A 7 26.84 19.57 -2.75
N GLU A 8 26.24 20.63 -3.29
CA GLU A 8 25.70 20.67 -4.65
C GLU A 8 26.86 20.72 -5.65
N VAL A 9 27.94 21.45 -5.31
CA VAL A 9 29.18 21.44 -6.11
C VAL A 9 29.79 20.04 -6.18
N ARG A 10 29.89 19.31 -5.05
CA ARG A 10 30.44 17.94 -5.04
C ARG A 10 29.56 16.94 -5.79
N GLU A 11 28.24 17.07 -5.68
CA GLU A 11 27.31 16.21 -6.42
C GLU A 11 27.44 16.44 -7.92
N MET A 12 27.52 17.71 -8.34
CA MET A 12 27.73 18.08 -9.74
C MET A 12 29.09 17.59 -10.24
N GLU A 13 30.17 17.76 -9.48
CA GLU A 13 31.50 17.22 -9.81
C GLU A 13 31.49 15.69 -9.93
N SER A 14 30.79 14.98 -9.03
CA SER A 14 30.67 13.52 -9.11
C SER A 14 29.93 13.05 -10.36
N ARG A 15 28.88 13.76 -10.78
CA ARG A 15 28.13 13.45 -12.01
C ARG A 15 28.92 13.83 -13.26
N LEU A 16 29.70 14.90 -13.21
CA LEU A 16 30.49 15.39 -14.35
C LEU A 16 31.76 14.56 -14.58
N THR A 17 32.31 13.94 -13.53
CA THR A 17 33.54 13.13 -13.59
C THR A 17 33.27 11.62 -13.72
N GLY A 18 32.07 11.17 -13.38
CA GLY A 18 31.62 9.80 -13.64
C GLY A 18 31.50 9.53 -15.14
N HIS A 19 32.12 8.46 -15.61
CA HIS A 19 31.90 7.99 -16.98
C HIS A 19 30.58 7.21 -17.03
N ASP A 20 29.77 7.41 -18.07
CA ASP A 20 28.55 6.63 -18.27
C ASP A 20 28.91 5.15 -18.44
N MET A 21 28.37 4.30 -17.56
CA MET A 21 28.51 2.86 -17.69
C MET A 21 27.48 2.33 -18.68
N ALA A 22 27.93 1.54 -19.65
CA ALA A 22 27.03 0.81 -20.53
C ALA A 22 26.22 -0.20 -19.70
N PHE A 23 24.93 -0.32 -20.03
CA PHE A 23 24.04 -1.29 -19.37
C PHE A 23 24.43 -2.74 -19.69
N ASP A 24 24.87 -2.99 -20.93
CA ASP A 24 25.31 -4.30 -21.42
C ASP A 24 26.52 -4.13 -22.37
N PRO A 25 27.75 -4.01 -21.84
CA PRO A 25 28.95 -3.89 -22.65
C PRO A 25 29.26 -5.20 -23.40
N SER A 26 29.78 -5.10 -24.62
CA SER A 26 30.16 -6.25 -25.44
C SER A 26 31.25 -7.11 -24.78
N ALA A 27 31.15 -8.44 -24.92
CA ALA A 27 32.08 -9.43 -24.36
C ALA A 27 33.55 -9.35 -24.86
N ASP A 28 33.87 -8.47 -25.82
CA ASP A 28 35.24 -8.15 -26.24
C ASP A 28 35.95 -7.16 -25.29
N ALA A 29 35.23 -6.61 -24.31
CA ALA A 29 35.84 -5.91 -23.18
C ALA A 29 36.46 -6.95 -22.23
N ASP A 30 37.65 -6.65 -21.69
CA ASP A 30 38.45 -7.48 -20.78
C ASP A 30 37.62 -8.42 -19.90
N ASP A 31 38.02 -9.70 -19.74
CA ASP A 31 37.21 -10.80 -19.16
C ASP A 31 36.64 -10.46 -17.75
N ASP A 32 37.34 -9.61 -16.99
CA ASP A 32 36.89 -9.11 -15.68
C ASP A 32 35.72 -8.09 -15.74
N SER A 33 35.50 -7.45 -16.89
CA SER A 33 34.48 -6.41 -17.10
C SER A 33 33.13 -6.96 -17.55
N ALA A 34 33.11 -8.11 -18.23
CA ALA A 34 31.87 -8.77 -18.67
C ALA A 34 31.02 -9.24 -17.48
N TYR A 35 31.65 -9.73 -16.41
CA TYR A 35 30.97 -10.13 -15.16
C TYR A 35 30.41 -8.93 -14.36
N GLN A 36 30.78 -7.70 -14.69
CA GLN A 36 30.34 -6.49 -13.99
C GLN A 36 29.21 -5.74 -14.71
N SER A 37 28.68 -6.32 -15.80
CA SER A 37 27.55 -5.73 -16.54
C SER A 37 26.30 -5.58 -15.65
N PRO A 38 25.71 -4.38 -15.56
CA PRO A 38 24.42 -4.16 -14.89
C PRO A 38 23.32 -5.14 -15.31
N ALA A 39 23.33 -5.59 -16.56
CA ALA A 39 22.37 -6.57 -17.07
C ALA A 39 22.38 -7.93 -16.32
N HIS A 40 23.47 -8.29 -15.64
CA HIS A 40 23.60 -9.57 -14.93
C HIS A 40 23.13 -9.54 -13.47
N TYR A 41 22.99 -8.37 -12.84
CA TYR A 41 22.59 -8.24 -11.44
C TYR A 41 21.38 -7.32 -11.19
N LEU A 42 20.93 -6.57 -12.20
CA LEU A 42 19.68 -5.82 -12.13
C LEU A 42 18.50 -6.71 -12.49
N GLU A 43 17.72 -7.08 -11.48
CA GLU A 43 16.54 -7.92 -11.65
C GLU A 43 15.30 -7.09 -12.01
N ASP A 44 14.52 -7.55 -12.99
CA ASP A 44 13.19 -7.02 -13.28
C ASP A 44 12.12 -7.86 -12.58
N HIS A 45 11.56 -7.34 -11.50
CA HIS A 45 10.54 -8.03 -10.73
C HIS A 45 9.11 -7.80 -11.23
N ARG A 46 8.89 -7.02 -12.30
CA ARG A 46 7.52 -6.72 -12.78
C ARG A 46 6.74 -7.97 -13.19
N TYR A 47 7.44 -9.01 -13.63
CA TYR A 47 6.86 -10.24 -14.15
C TYR A 47 7.22 -11.47 -13.33
N ASP A 48 7.58 -11.29 -12.05
CA ASP A 48 7.86 -12.39 -11.14
C ASP A 48 6.55 -13.18 -10.86
N PRO A 49 6.42 -14.43 -11.34
CA PRO A 49 5.20 -15.21 -11.17
C PRO A 49 4.88 -15.50 -9.70
N ALA A 50 5.91 -15.60 -8.84
CA ALA A 50 5.70 -15.83 -7.42
C ALA A 50 5.05 -14.61 -6.76
N ARG A 51 5.53 -13.40 -7.10
CA ARG A 51 4.93 -12.15 -6.59
C ARG A 51 3.53 -11.93 -7.12
N GLN A 52 3.28 -12.20 -8.41
CA GLN A 52 1.95 -12.05 -8.98
C GLN A 52 0.93 -13.01 -8.33
N LEU A 53 1.34 -14.25 -8.06
CA LEU A 53 0.50 -15.22 -7.35
C LEU A 53 0.26 -14.78 -5.90
N GLU A 54 1.30 -14.35 -5.20
CA GLU A 54 1.21 -13.85 -3.82
C GLU A 54 0.25 -12.65 -3.73
N ASP A 55 0.37 -11.67 -4.63
CA ASP A 55 -0.50 -10.49 -4.66
C ASP A 55 -1.97 -10.87 -4.92
N ALA A 56 -2.21 -11.82 -5.84
CA ALA A 56 -3.55 -12.32 -6.15
C ALA A 56 -4.17 -13.06 -4.95
N ASP A 57 -3.43 -14.00 -4.37
CA ASP A 57 -3.85 -14.76 -3.19
C ASP A 57 -4.11 -13.84 -2.00
N TRP A 58 -3.29 -12.80 -1.82
CA TRP A 58 -3.45 -11.82 -0.75
C TRP A 58 -4.73 -10.99 -0.92
N SER A 59 -5.05 -10.57 -2.16
CA SER A 59 -6.29 -9.86 -2.47
C SER A 59 -7.52 -10.72 -2.19
N ASP A 60 -7.54 -11.95 -2.69
CA ASP A 60 -8.67 -12.87 -2.53
C ASP A 60 -8.88 -13.27 -1.06
N SER A 61 -7.79 -13.58 -0.35
CA SER A 61 -7.82 -13.86 1.09
C SER A 61 -8.32 -12.66 1.89
N SER A 62 -7.78 -11.47 1.63
CA SER A 62 -8.20 -10.24 2.32
C SER A 62 -9.68 -9.91 2.09
N ASN A 63 -10.16 -10.13 0.86
CA ASN A 63 -11.55 -9.92 0.51
C ASN A 63 -12.48 -10.92 1.21
N SER A 64 -12.12 -12.21 1.20
CA SER A 64 -12.85 -13.27 1.90
C SER A 64 -12.92 -13.01 3.40
N SER A 65 -11.79 -12.71 4.03
CA SER A 65 -11.70 -12.39 5.46
C SER A 65 -12.53 -11.16 5.84
N LEU A 66 -12.57 -10.14 4.99
CA LEU A 66 -13.44 -8.97 5.20
C LEU A 66 -14.92 -9.35 5.13
N HIS A 67 -15.33 -10.16 4.16
CA HIS A 67 -16.73 -10.60 4.02
C HIS A 67 -17.17 -11.44 5.22
N GLU A 68 -16.35 -12.40 5.64
CA GLU A 68 -16.62 -13.19 6.84
C GLU A 68 -16.72 -12.30 8.09
N ALA A 69 -15.80 -11.34 8.24
CA ALA A 69 -15.81 -10.41 9.36
C ALA A 69 -17.09 -9.57 9.41
N LEU A 70 -17.56 -9.07 8.26
CA LEU A 70 -18.83 -8.35 8.15
C LEU A 70 -20.01 -9.22 8.58
N ASP A 71 -19.98 -10.52 8.30
CA ASP A 71 -21.03 -11.45 8.69
C ASP A 71 -21.05 -11.75 10.20
N THR A 72 -19.92 -11.66 10.88
CA THR A 72 -19.86 -11.77 12.35
C THR A 72 -20.40 -10.55 13.10
N LEU A 73 -20.60 -9.43 12.40
CA LEU A 73 -21.19 -8.23 13.00
C LEU A 73 -22.69 -8.42 13.18
N ASP A 74 -23.19 -7.95 14.33
CA ASP A 74 -24.63 -7.81 14.53
C ASP A 74 -25.23 -6.86 13.49
N GLU A 75 -26.49 -7.08 13.15
CA GLU A 75 -27.21 -6.36 12.08
C GLU A 75 -27.09 -4.84 12.23
N ARG A 76 -27.17 -4.33 13.48
CA ARG A 76 -27.09 -2.90 13.75
C ARG A 76 -25.68 -2.36 13.50
N SER A 77 -24.64 -3.04 13.99
CA SER A 77 -23.25 -2.64 13.73
C SER A 77 -22.90 -2.66 12.25
N ARG A 78 -23.40 -3.67 11.52
CA ARG A 78 -23.24 -3.80 10.06
C ARG A 78 -23.89 -2.64 9.31
N ASP A 79 -25.15 -2.33 9.63
CA ASP A 79 -25.90 -1.23 9.00
C ASP A 79 -25.25 0.15 9.29
N ILE A 80 -24.74 0.36 10.51
CA ILE A 80 -23.97 1.57 10.86
C ILE A 80 -22.72 1.71 9.99
N LEU A 81 -21.93 0.63 9.83
CA LEU A 81 -20.74 0.69 8.98
C LEU A 81 -21.10 0.89 7.51
N GLN A 82 -22.12 0.21 7.01
CA GLN A 82 -22.59 0.34 5.64
C GLN A 82 -22.96 1.80 5.33
N GLN A 83 -23.79 2.42 6.15
CA GLN A 83 -24.26 3.78 5.92
C GLN A 83 -23.17 4.85 6.10
N ARG A 84 -22.15 4.62 6.94
CA ARG A 84 -21.10 5.62 7.20
C ARG A 84 -19.86 5.48 6.31
N TRP A 85 -19.55 4.28 5.86
CA TRP A 85 -18.28 4.00 5.16
C TRP A 85 -18.47 3.48 3.75
N LEU A 86 -19.47 2.62 3.54
CA LEU A 86 -19.65 1.86 2.29
C LEU A 86 -20.73 2.45 1.36
N SER A 87 -21.52 3.40 1.84
CA SER A 87 -22.53 4.14 1.06
C SER A 87 -21.92 5.38 0.41
N ASP A 88 -22.35 5.70 -0.82
CA ASP A 88 -21.99 6.94 -1.50
C ASP A 88 -22.47 8.17 -0.72
N ASN A 89 -23.72 8.13 -0.26
CA ASN A 89 -24.29 9.15 0.62
C ASN A 89 -24.11 8.72 2.07
N LYS A 90 -23.05 9.23 2.70
CA LYS A 90 -22.65 8.85 4.05
C LYS A 90 -23.56 9.49 5.10
N ALA A 91 -24.20 8.67 5.92
CA ALA A 91 -25.01 9.14 7.04
C ALA A 91 -24.13 9.75 8.14
N THR A 92 -24.62 10.79 8.80
CA THR A 92 -23.95 11.34 9.97
C THR A 92 -24.26 10.52 11.22
N LEU A 93 -23.47 10.72 12.28
CA LEU A 93 -23.76 10.16 13.60
C LEU A 93 -25.14 10.55 14.12
N HIS A 94 -25.61 11.76 13.82
CA HIS A 94 -26.90 12.27 14.27
C HIS A 94 -28.06 11.62 13.52
N ASP A 95 -27.92 11.38 12.22
CA ASP A 95 -28.94 10.69 11.41
C ASP A 95 -29.19 9.27 11.92
N LEU A 96 -28.10 8.54 12.21
CA LEU A 96 -28.16 7.18 12.75
C LEU A 96 -28.66 7.17 14.20
N ALA A 97 -28.27 8.15 15.00
CA ALA A 97 -28.78 8.33 16.36
C ALA A 97 -30.30 8.50 16.36
N ALA A 98 -30.82 9.36 15.46
CA ALA A 98 -32.24 9.54 15.24
C ALA A 98 -32.93 8.26 14.74
N LYS A 99 -32.34 7.55 13.76
CA LYS A 99 -32.85 6.28 13.22
C LYS A 99 -33.05 5.22 14.30
N TYR A 100 -32.08 5.07 15.21
CA TYR A 100 -32.08 4.00 16.22
C TYR A 100 -32.58 4.44 17.60
N GLY A 101 -32.93 5.71 17.79
CA GLY A 101 -33.38 6.24 19.07
C GLY A 101 -32.32 6.19 20.18
N VAL A 102 -31.05 6.38 19.82
CA VAL A 102 -29.91 6.38 20.75
C VAL A 102 -29.08 7.65 20.61
N SER A 103 -28.12 7.89 21.49
CA SER A 103 -27.22 9.05 21.36
C SER A 103 -26.21 8.87 20.23
N ALA A 104 -25.74 10.00 19.67
CA ALA A 104 -24.65 10.00 18.68
C ALA A 104 -23.37 9.33 19.22
N GLU A 105 -23.06 9.52 20.51
CA GLU A 105 -21.93 8.85 21.15
C GLU A 105 -22.12 7.33 21.19
N ARG A 106 -23.35 6.83 21.40
CA ARG A 106 -23.62 5.39 21.34
C ARG A 106 -23.37 4.82 19.94
N ILE A 107 -23.77 5.54 18.88
CA ILE A 107 -23.45 5.14 17.50
C ILE A 107 -21.94 5.11 17.27
N ARG A 108 -21.21 6.13 17.74
CA ARG A 108 -19.75 6.18 17.65
C ARG A 108 -19.07 4.98 18.32
N GLN A 109 -19.55 4.57 19.48
CA GLN A 109 -19.04 3.38 20.18
C GLN A 109 -19.28 2.10 19.38
N LEU A 110 -20.49 1.91 18.84
CA LEU A 110 -20.83 0.75 18.02
C LEU A 110 -19.96 0.70 16.76
N GLU A 111 -19.82 1.82 16.06
CA GLU A 111 -18.94 1.95 14.89
C GLU A 111 -17.49 1.58 15.24
N LYS A 112 -16.93 2.15 16.31
CA LYS A 112 -15.54 1.88 16.71
C LYS A 112 -15.33 0.40 17.01
N ASN A 113 -16.27 -0.24 17.72
CA ASN A 113 -16.18 -1.65 18.05
C ASN A 113 -16.27 -2.53 16.80
N ALA A 114 -17.18 -2.20 15.87
CA ALA A 114 -17.33 -2.90 14.60
C ALA A 114 -16.07 -2.76 13.72
N MET A 115 -15.52 -1.56 13.62
CA MET A 115 -14.30 -1.28 12.87
C MET A 115 -13.08 -2.03 13.44
N ASN A 116 -12.98 -2.12 14.77
CA ASN A 116 -11.91 -2.89 15.41
C ASN A 116 -12.02 -4.39 15.10
N LYS A 117 -13.23 -4.94 15.04
CA LYS A 117 -13.45 -6.33 14.63
C LYS A 117 -12.98 -6.55 13.19
N LEU A 118 -13.38 -5.70 12.26
CA LEU A 118 -12.95 -5.79 10.86
C LEU A 118 -11.42 -5.73 10.70
N LYS A 119 -10.76 -4.81 11.41
CA LYS A 119 -9.30 -4.69 11.38
C LYS A 119 -8.60 -5.94 11.89
N GLY A 120 -9.14 -6.56 12.93
CA GLY A 120 -8.59 -7.81 13.48
C GLY A 120 -8.67 -8.98 12.50
N SER A 121 -9.66 -8.99 11.61
CA SER A 121 -9.88 -10.06 10.63
C SER A 121 -9.00 -9.97 9.39
N ILE A 122 -8.57 -8.76 9.00
CA ILE A 122 -7.73 -8.53 7.81
C ILE A 122 -6.23 -8.66 8.15
N GLN A 123 -5.86 -8.50 9.42
CA GLN A 123 -4.47 -8.61 9.89
C GLN A 123 -4.07 -10.02 10.35
N ALA A 124 -4.98 -11.00 10.26
CA ALA A 124 -4.76 -12.39 10.62
C ALA A 124 -4.46 -13.23 9.38
#